data_AF-A0A7G5GVN1-F1
#
_entry.id   AF-A0A7G5GVN1-F1
#
_cell.length_a   1.000
_cell.length_b   1.000
_cell.length_c   1.000
_cell.angle_alpha   90.00
_cell.angle_beta   90.00
_cell.angle_gamma   90.00
#
_symmetry.space_group_name_H-M   'P 1'
#
loop_
_entity.id
_entity.type
_entity.pdbx_description
1 polymer ?
#
loop_
_entity_poly.entity_id
_entity_poly.type
_entity_poly.pdbx_seq_one_letter_code
_entity_poly.pdbx_strand_id
1 'polypeptide(L)'
;MKHLSLTLFSFLTVSNLLYAQEGIRAAGDKMPEVRKTAIAVTPATYKQRQIMVGSGGGITGASTTYYLLENGKLFGKRNRDTNFTYIGQQTAANTKRVFESVEVNAKIKTTKFDNPGNMYKFVQWRKGKLNYKVAWGAVDKTVPTTYPKIYDSFMAMIPASLRLK
;
A
#
# COMPACT_ATOMS: atom_id res chain seq x y z
N MET A 1 2.37 41.85 46.20
CA MET A 1 2.38 40.37 46.33
C MET A 1 3.48 39.85 45.41
N LYS A 2 4.73 39.83 45.88
CA LYS A 2 5.48 38.63 46.33
C LYS A 2 5.63 37.56 45.23
N HIS A 3 6.80 37.59 44.58
CA HIS A 3 7.44 36.47 43.89
C HIS A 3 7.75 35.31 44.86
N LEU A 4 7.78 34.07 44.34
CA LEU A 4 8.54 32.86 44.74
C LEU A 4 7.69 31.61 44.36
N SER A 5 8.20 30.45 43.94
CA SER A 5 9.51 30.02 43.48
C SER A 5 9.34 28.62 42.86
N LEU A 6 10.24 28.31 41.94
CA LEU A 6 10.49 27.03 41.28
C LEU A 6 11.08 26.03 42.29
N THR A 7 10.75 24.73 42.22
CA THR A 7 11.71 23.68 42.59
C THR A 7 11.44 22.36 41.86
N LEU A 8 12.40 22.03 41.00
CA LEU A 8 12.54 20.77 40.26
C LEU A 8 13.49 19.88 41.10
N PHE A 9 13.08 18.68 41.50
CA PHE A 9 13.98 17.72 42.14
C PHE A 9 14.35 16.62 41.14
N SER A 10 15.58 16.71 40.61
CA SER A 10 16.28 15.61 39.96
C SER A 10 17.18 14.92 40.99
N PHE A 11 17.06 13.62 41.14
CA PHE A 11 18.03 12.81 41.88
C PHE A 11 19.03 12.21 40.89
N LEU A 12 20.26 12.70 40.96
CA LEU A 12 21.48 12.06 40.47
C LEU A 12 22.05 11.22 41.61
N THR A 13 22.31 9.95 41.37
CA THR A 13 23.28 9.17 42.14
C THR A 13 24.32 8.60 41.17
N VAL A 14 25.59 8.85 41.47
CA VAL A 14 26.77 8.36 40.76
C VAL A 14 27.60 7.54 41.75
N SER A 15 28.35 6.58 41.20
CA SER A 15 29.52 5.86 41.76
C SER A 15 29.17 4.59 42.56
N ASN A 16 29.86 3.45 42.43
CA ASN A 16 31.29 3.22 42.17
C ASN A 16 31.57 1.89 41.43
N LEU A 17 32.70 1.88 40.71
CA LEU A 17 33.41 0.70 40.17
C LEU A 17 34.11 -0.10 41.29
N LEU A 18 34.15 -1.43 41.15
CA LEU A 18 35.26 -2.27 41.61
C LEU A 18 35.39 -3.51 40.72
N TYR A 19 36.63 -3.73 40.29
CA TYR A 19 37.13 -4.78 39.42
C TYR A 19 37.06 -6.16 40.10
N ALA A 20 36.63 -7.18 39.36
CA ALA A 20 37.01 -8.56 39.61
C ALA A 20 37.14 -9.27 38.24
N GLN A 21 38.38 -9.56 37.85
CA GLN A 21 38.72 -10.40 36.71
C GLN A 21 38.94 -11.82 37.24
N GLU A 22 38.10 -12.77 36.83
CA GLU A 22 38.38 -14.19 37.00
C GLU A 22 37.58 -15.03 35.97
N GLY A 23 38.30 -15.88 35.23
CA GLY A 23 37.76 -17.09 34.62
C GLY A 23 37.33 -17.01 33.16
N ILE A 24 38.26 -17.30 32.24
CA ILE A 24 37.90 -17.81 30.90
C ILE A 24 37.22 -19.17 31.11
N ARG A 25 35.89 -19.21 30.97
CA ARG A 25 35.13 -20.45 30.78
C ARG A 25 34.37 -20.31 29.46
N ALA A 26 34.76 -21.13 28.49
CA ALA A 26 34.07 -21.27 27.21
C ALA A 26 32.65 -21.82 27.46
N ALA A 27 31.69 -20.92 27.61
CA ALA A 27 30.28 -21.24 27.40
C ALA A 27 30.03 -21.08 25.90
N GLY A 28 29.57 -22.15 25.25
CA GLY A 28 29.17 -22.10 23.85
C GLY A 28 28.07 -21.07 23.67
N ASP A 29 28.43 -19.91 23.12
CA ASP A 29 27.50 -18.89 22.69
C ASP A 29 26.55 -19.53 21.67
N LYS A 30 25.31 -19.77 22.10
CA LYS A 30 24.22 -19.94 21.15
C LYS A 30 24.11 -18.60 20.44
N MET A 31 24.57 -18.58 19.18
CA MET A 31 24.41 -17.45 18.29
C MET A 31 22.95 -16.96 18.39
N PRO A 32 22.73 -15.64 18.55
CA PRO A 32 21.38 -15.12 18.59
C PRO A 32 20.69 -15.52 17.28
N GLU A 33 19.59 -16.25 17.40
CA GLU A 33 18.74 -16.61 16.27
C GLU A 33 18.37 -15.31 15.54
N VAL A 34 18.93 -15.10 14.36
CA VAL A 34 18.64 -13.96 13.50
C VAL A 34 17.14 -14.01 13.25
N ARG A 35 16.37 -13.15 13.94
CA ARG A 35 14.93 -13.03 13.75
C ARG A 35 14.68 -12.80 12.27
N LYS A 36 14.24 -13.84 11.57
CA LYS A 36 13.87 -13.81 10.16
C LYS A 36 12.87 -12.68 9.98
N THR A 37 13.33 -11.54 9.50
CA THR A 37 12.51 -10.34 9.40
C THR A 37 11.35 -10.69 8.47
N ALA A 38 10.12 -10.58 8.96
CA ALA A 38 8.94 -10.93 8.17
C ALA A 38 8.99 -10.16 6.84
N ILE A 39 8.94 -10.88 5.71
CA ILE A 39 9.02 -10.27 4.38
C ILE A 39 7.90 -9.23 4.27
N ALA A 40 8.28 -7.98 3.98
CA ALA A 40 7.32 -6.90 3.82
C ALA A 40 6.30 -7.26 2.73
N VAL A 41 5.02 -7.24 3.09
CA VAL A 41 3.92 -7.52 2.15
C VAL A 41 3.80 -6.34 1.18
N THR A 42 4.11 -6.59 -0.10
CA THR A 42 3.94 -5.63 -1.20
C THR A 42 2.93 -6.17 -2.21
N PRO A 43 2.36 -5.32 -3.09
CA PRO A 43 1.48 -5.82 -4.14
C PRO A 43 2.12 -6.92 -5.01
N ALA A 44 3.44 -6.90 -5.25
CA ALA A 44 4.12 -7.94 -6.02
C ALA A 44 4.13 -9.32 -5.31
N THR A 45 4.28 -9.35 -4.00
CA THR A 45 4.36 -10.61 -3.23
C THR A 45 3.01 -11.08 -2.71
N TYR A 46 1.99 -10.21 -2.70
CA TYR A 46 0.68 -10.51 -2.13
C TYR A 46 -0.14 -11.50 -2.99
N LYS A 47 -0.50 -12.64 -2.40
CA LYS A 47 -1.21 -13.73 -3.12
C LYS A 47 -2.73 -13.67 -3.00
N GLN A 48 -3.27 -12.92 -2.05
CA GLN A 48 -4.71 -12.73 -1.86
C GLN A 48 -5.25 -11.67 -2.83
N ARG A 49 -6.50 -11.25 -2.64
CA ARG A 49 -7.19 -10.40 -3.62
C ARG A 49 -6.59 -8.98 -3.63
N GLN A 50 -6.58 -8.39 -4.82
CA GLN A 50 -6.09 -7.03 -5.05
C GLN A 50 -7.01 -6.32 -6.04
N ILE A 51 -7.32 -5.05 -5.74
CA ILE A 51 -7.91 -4.12 -6.70
C ILE A 51 -6.82 -3.16 -7.16
N MET A 52 -6.73 -2.96 -8.46
CA MET A 52 -5.81 -2.06 -9.11
C MET A 52 -6.60 -1.03 -9.92
N VAL A 53 -6.35 0.24 -9.69
CA VAL A 53 -6.96 1.35 -10.44
C VAL A 53 -5.83 2.22 -10.97
N GLY A 54 -5.89 2.59 -12.24
CA GLY A 54 -4.82 3.37 -12.83
C GLY A 54 -5.19 4.04 -14.13
N SER A 55 -4.31 4.94 -14.53
CA SER A 55 -4.42 5.66 -15.80
C SER A 55 -3.05 5.78 -16.44
N GLY A 56 -3.04 6.01 -17.74
CA GLY A 56 -1.81 6.22 -18.47
C GLY A 56 -2.02 6.53 -19.93
N GLY A 57 -0.92 6.46 -20.67
CA GLY A 57 -0.87 6.69 -22.10
C GLY A 57 -0.12 7.98 -22.45
N GLY A 58 -0.55 8.63 -23.53
CA GLY A 58 0.14 9.76 -24.12
C GLY A 58 1.44 9.36 -24.81
N ILE A 59 2.17 10.37 -25.31
CA ILE A 59 3.37 10.17 -26.14
C ILE A 59 4.45 9.34 -25.42
N THR A 60 4.59 9.51 -24.10
CA THR A 60 5.63 8.83 -23.31
C THR A 60 5.21 7.45 -22.81
N GLY A 61 3.94 7.08 -22.97
CA GLY A 61 3.36 5.87 -22.40
C GLY A 61 3.43 5.83 -20.86
N ALA A 62 3.53 6.97 -20.19
CA ALA A 62 3.58 7.02 -18.73
C ALA A 62 2.27 6.48 -18.13
N SER A 63 2.36 5.73 -17.04
CA SER A 63 1.17 5.24 -16.35
C SER A 63 1.38 5.15 -14.85
N THR A 64 0.31 5.44 -14.10
CA THR A 64 0.27 5.34 -12.64
C THR A 64 -0.79 4.32 -12.26
N THR A 65 -0.42 3.41 -11.35
CA THR A 65 -1.32 2.38 -10.81
C THR A 65 -1.36 2.47 -9.29
N TYR A 66 -2.56 2.41 -8.73
CA TYR A 66 -2.80 2.29 -7.30
C TYR A 66 -3.34 0.90 -6.98
N TYR A 67 -2.94 0.37 -5.82
CA TYR A 67 -3.21 -1.01 -5.42
C TYR A 67 -3.85 -1.00 -4.04
N LEU A 68 -5.05 -1.54 -3.93
CA LEU A 68 -5.66 -1.88 -2.66
C LEU A 68 -5.56 -3.39 -2.47
N LEU A 69 -4.83 -3.79 -1.43
CA LEU A 69 -4.77 -5.19 -1.00
C LEU A 69 -5.99 -5.53 -0.13
N GLU A 70 -6.41 -6.79 -0.10
CA GLU A 70 -7.54 -7.26 0.72
C GLU A 70 -7.38 -7.00 2.22
N ASN A 71 -6.13 -6.87 2.71
CA ASN A 71 -5.84 -6.45 4.09
C ASN A 71 -5.93 -4.92 4.32
N GLY A 72 -6.39 -4.16 3.33
CA GLY A 72 -6.59 -2.72 3.38
C GLY A 72 -5.36 -1.88 3.07
N LYS A 73 -4.16 -2.47 2.91
CA LYS A 73 -2.97 -1.69 2.57
C LYS A 73 -3.09 -1.12 1.16
N LEU A 74 -2.78 0.18 1.04
CA LEU A 74 -2.86 0.96 -0.18
C LEU A 74 -1.46 1.35 -0.64
N PHE A 75 -1.18 1.15 -1.92
CA PHE A 75 0.09 1.47 -2.56
C PHE A 75 -0.12 2.22 -3.88
N GLY A 76 0.91 2.92 -4.33
CA GLY A 76 1.02 3.48 -5.67
C GLY A 76 2.31 3.01 -6.36
N LYS A 77 2.29 2.98 -7.69
CA LYS A 77 3.48 2.74 -8.51
C LYS A 77 3.31 3.40 -9.88
N ARG A 78 4.33 4.13 -10.35
CA ARG A 78 4.46 4.50 -11.76
C ARG A 78 5.11 3.36 -12.54
N ASN A 79 4.85 3.25 -13.84
CA ASN A 79 5.45 2.19 -14.66
C ASN A 79 6.99 2.19 -14.66
N ARG A 80 7.63 3.35 -14.47
CA ARG A 80 9.09 3.49 -14.40
C ARG A 80 9.66 3.29 -13.00
N ASP A 81 8.82 3.21 -11.96
CA ASP A 81 9.30 3.01 -10.61
C ASP A 81 9.76 1.55 -10.43
N THR A 82 10.83 1.35 -9.66
CA THR A 82 11.23 -0.01 -9.26
C THR A 82 10.34 -0.51 -8.11
N ASN A 83 10.09 0.36 -7.12
CA ASN A 83 9.42 0.04 -5.88
C ASN A 83 7.97 0.53 -5.84
N PHE A 84 7.19 -0.01 -4.88
CA PHE A 84 5.87 0.50 -4.55
C PHE A 84 5.99 1.59 -3.49
N THR A 85 5.27 2.69 -3.68
CA THR A 85 5.06 3.70 -2.65
C THR A 85 3.93 3.26 -1.74
N TYR A 86 4.18 3.03 -0.46
CA TYR A 86 3.12 2.84 0.51
C TYR A 86 2.40 4.16 0.75
N ILE A 87 1.07 4.16 0.62
CA ILE A 87 0.24 5.36 0.77
C ILE A 87 -0.43 5.38 2.14
N GLY A 88 -0.87 4.21 2.61
CA GLY A 88 -1.59 4.11 3.88
C GLY A 88 -2.42 2.84 3.97
N GLN A 89 -3.40 2.86 4.86
CA GLN A 89 -4.29 1.73 5.09
C GLN A 89 -5.75 2.20 5.14
N GLN A 90 -6.60 1.51 4.41
CA GLN A 90 -8.05 1.68 4.46
C GLN A 90 -8.63 0.83 5.58
N THR A 91 -9.76 1.29 6.13
CA THR A 91 -10.52 0.49 7.10
C THR A 91 -11.02 -0.81 6.46
N ALA A 92 -11.28 -1.84 7.28
CA ALA A 92 -11.84 -3.10 6.78
C ALA A 92 -13.18 -2.89 6.08
N ALA A 93 -14.05 -2.03 6.63
CA ALA A 93 -15.33 -1.69 6.03
C ALA A 93 -15.18 -1.02 4.65
N ASN A 94 -14.27 -0.07 4.52
CA ASN A 94 -14.05 0.59 3.22
C ASN A 94 -13.43 -0.37 2.20
N THR A 95 -12.45 -1.17 2.64
CA THR A 95 -11.83 -2.20 1.80
C THR A 95 -12.88 -3.18 1.27
N LYS A 96 -13.74 -3.73 2.14
CA LYS A 96 -14.83 -4.61 1.75
C LYS A 96 -15.74 -3.98 0.70
N ARG A 97 -16.15 -2.71 0.90
CA ARG A 97 -17.00 -1.97 -0.05
C ARG A 97 -16.36 -1.83 -1.44
N VAL A 98 -15.05 -1.60 -1.50
CA VAL A 98 -14.33 -1.52 -2.79
C VAL A 98 -14.25 -2.87 -3.49
N PHE A 99 -14.00 -3.95 -2.75
CA PHE A 99 -14.01 -5.29 -3.34
C PHE A 99 -15.40 -5.69 -3.83
N GLU A 100 -16.46 -5.38 -3.06
CA GLU A 100 -17.85 -5.64 -3.45
C GLU A 100 -18.25 -4.84 -4.70
N SER A 101 -17.85 -3.57 -4.81
CA SER A 101 -18.16 -2.76 -5.99
C SER A 101 -17.55 -3.35 -7.27
N VAL A 102 -16.33 -3.89 -7.19
CA VAL A 102 -15.64 -4.50 -8.33
C VAL A 102 -16.14 -5.91 -8.64
N GLU A 103 -16.29 -6.76 -7.61
CA GLU A 103 -16.62 -8.18 -7.79
C GLU A 103 -18.11 -8.40 -8.07
N VAL A 104 -18.99 -7.73 -7.32
CA VAL A 104 -20.44 -7.96 -7.35
C VAL A 104 -21.11 -6.97 -8.29
N ASN A 105 -20.88 -5.66 -8.08
CA ASN A 105 -21.64 -4.63 -8.81
C ASN A 105 -21.14 -4.50 -10.26
N ALA A 106 -19.83 -4.53 -10.47
CA ALA A 106 -19.23 -4.44 -11.80
C ALA A 106 -19.00 -5.80 -12.48
N LYS A 107 -19.11 -6.91 -11.74
CA LYS A 107 -18.92 -8.28 -12.28
C LYS A 107 -17.63 -8.41 -13.10
N ILE A 108 -16.51 -7.90 -12.58
CA ILE A 108 -15.24 -7.79 -13.35
C ILE A 108 -14.74 -9.13 -13.92
N LYS A 109 -15.05 -10.25 -13.27
CA LYS A 109 -14.61 -11.58 -13.70
C LYS A 109 -15.22 -12.02 -15.03
N THR A 110 -16.40 -11.52 -15.36
CA THR A 110 -17.14 -11.86 -16.59
C THR A 110 -17.21 -10.71 -17.58
N THR A 111 -17.03 -9.47 -17.13
CA THR A 111 -17.03 -8.29 -18.02
C THR A 111 -15.81 -8.33 -18.95
N LYS A 112 -16.08 -8.30 -20.26
CA LYS A 112 -15.05 -8.18 -21.31
C LYS A 112 -15.14 -6.79 -21.93
N PHE A 113 -14.23 -5.92 -21.52
CA PHE A 113 -14.12 -4.58 -22.09
C PHE A 113 -12.67 -4.11 -22.00
N ASP A 114 -11.96 -4.15 -23.12
CA ASP A 114 -10.55 -3.73 -23.21
C ASP A 114 -10.40 -2.82 -24.43
N ASN A 115 -10.78 -1.56 -24.25
CA ASN A 115 -10.74 -0.54 -25.29
C ASN A 115 -9.96 0.69 -24.80
N PRO A 116 -8.65 0.55 -24.51
CA PRO A 116 -7.83 1.70 -24.16
C PRO A 116 -7.70 2.64 -25.36
N GLY A 117 -7.68 3.95 -25.09
CA GLY A 117 -7.30 4.97 -26.09
C GLY A 117 -5.86 5.43 -25.88
N ASN A 118 -5.46 6.49 -26.60
CA ASN A 118 -4.16 7.14 -26.37
C ASN A 118 -4.01 7.58 -24.91
N MET A 119 -5.08 8.09 -24.29
CA MET A 119 -5.20 8.21 -22.84
C MET A 119 -6.21 7.18 -22.37
N TYR A 120 -5.89 6.45 -21.30
CA TYR A 120 -6.77 5.41 -20.79
C TYR A 120 -6.82 5.39 -19.27
N LYS A 121 -7.90 4.79 -18.77
CA LYS A 121 -8.11 4.40 -17.37
C LYS A 121 -8.41 2.92 -17.31
N PHE A 122 -8.19 2.30 -16.16
CA PHE A 122 -8.56 0.92 -15.94
C PHE A 122 -8.93 0.62 -14.49
N VAL A 123 -9.71 -0.44 -14.34
CA VAL A 123 -9.91 -1.18 -13.08
C VAL A 123 -9.51 -2.62 -13.33
N GLN A 124 -8.76 -3.20 -12.40
CA GLN A 124 -8.25 -4.55 -12.49
C GLN A 124 -8.41 -5.26 -11.14
N TRP A 125 -8.74 -6.54 -11.22
CA TRP A 125 -8.82 -7.45 -10.07
C TRP A 125 -7.82 -8.58 -10.26
N ARG A 126 -7.12 -8.94 -9.19
CA ARG A 126 -6.15 -10.05 -9.19
C ARG A 126 -6.27 -10.90 -7.93
N LYS A 127 -6.08 -12.22 -8.07
CA LYS A 127 -5.83 -13.16 -6.96
C LYS A 127 -4.91 -14.27 -7.45
N GLY A 128 -3.70 -14.38 -6.89
CA GLY A 128 -2.68 -15.29 -7.40
C GLY A 128 -2.40 -15.06 -8.89
N LYS A 129 -2.62 -16.10 -9.72
CA LYS A 129 -2.48 -16.02 -11.19
C LYS A 129 -3.73 -15.50 -11.92
N LEU A 130 -4.88 -15.42 -11.25
CA LEU A 130 -6.11 -14.94 -11.86
C LEU A 130 -6.07 -13.42 -11.99
N ASN A 131 -6.40 -12.92 -13.18
CA ASN A 131 -6.34 -11.51 -13.51
C ASN A 131 -7.49 -11.12 -14.44
N TYR A 132 -8.26 -10.10 -14.06
CA TYR A 132 -9.35 -9.55 -14.88
C TYR A 132 -9.22 -8.03 -14.92
N LYS A 133 -9.32 -7.45 -16.10
CA LYS A 133 -9.12 -6.02 -16.33
C LYS A 133 -10.22 -5.48 -17.23
N VAL A 134 -10.69 -4.29 -16.89
CA VAL A 134 -11.49 -3.44 -17.77
C VAL A 134 -10.73 -2.15 -18.00
N ALA A 135 -10.47 -1.83 -19.26
CA ALA A 135 -9.75 -0.62 -19.67
C ALA A 135 -10.57 0.17 -20.68
N TRP A 136 -10.56 1.50 -20.54
CA TRP A 136 -11.33 2.39 -21.40
C TRP A 136 -10.58 3.69 -21.67
N GLY A 137 -10.93 4.34 -22.79
CA GLY A 137 -10.32 5.58 -23.23
C GLY A 137 -10.41 5.80 -24.75
N ALA A 138 -10.77 4.76 -25.52
CA ALA A 138 -11.08 4.91 -26.94
C ALA A 138 -12.31 5.82 -27.13
N VAL A 139 -12.23 6.74 -28.10
CA VAL A 139 -13.23 7.81 -28.31
C VAL A 139 -14.60 7.29 -28.77
N ASP A 140 -14.64 6.11 -29.39
CA ASP A 140 -15.82 5.49 -29.98
C ASP A 140 -16.38 4.32 -29.14
N LYS A 141 -15.82 4.08 -27.94
CA LYS A 141 -16.19 2.95 -27.08
C LYS A 141 -16.64 3.43 -25.70
N THR A 142 -17.87 3.10 -25.35
CA THR A 142 -18.44 3.42 -24.03
C THR A 142 -18.31 2.23 -23.09
N VAL A 143 -17.58 2.42 -22.00
CA VAL A 143 -17.46 1.45 -20.90
C VAL A 143 -18.74 1.42 -20.07
N PRO A 144 -19.13 0.29 -19.44
CA PRO A 144 -20.22 0.28 -18.48
C PRO A 144 -20.01 1.31 -17.37
N THR A 145 -21.06 2.09 -17.05
CA THR A 145 -20.98 3.27 -16.17
C THR A 145 -20.53 2.97 -14.74
N THR A 146 -20.57 1.71 -14.31
CA THR A 146 -20.05 1.25 -13.03
C THR A 146 -18.53 1.42 -12.93
N TYR A 147 -17.76 1.26 -14.01
CA TYR A 147 -16.30 1.32 -13.97
C TYR A 147 -15.76 2.75 -13.75
N PRO A 148 -16.25 3.80 -14.44
CA PRO A 148 -15.91 5.18 -14.10
C PRO A 148 -16.24 5.53 -12.64
N LYS A 149 -17.41 5.13 -12.13
CA LYS A 149 -17.81 5.38 -10.73
C LYS A 149 -16.85 4.70 -9.74
N ILE A 150 -16.44 3.46 -10.00
CA ILE A 150 -15.45 2.75 -9.19
C ILE A 150 -14.10 3.46 -9.24
N TYR A 151 -13.65 3.87 -10.42
CA TYR A 151 -12.40 4.61 -10.58
C TYR A 151 -12.41 5.89 -9.72
N ASP A 152 -13.44 6.72 -9.88
CA ASP A 152 -13.52 8.00 -9.19
C ASP A 152 -13.63 7.83 -7.67
N SER A 153 -14.45 6.87 -7.22
CA SER A 153 -14.59 6.52 -5.80
C SER A 153 -13.28 6.00 -5.22
N PHE A 154 -12.55 5.15 -5.94
CA PHE A 154 -11.25 4.64 -5.51
C PHE A 154 -10.23 5.76 -5.38
N MET A 155 -10.15 6.64 -6.39
CA MET A 155 -9.23 7.77 -6.39
C MET A 155 -9.56 8.75 -5.26
N ALA A 156 -10.84 8.93 -4.90
CA ALA A 156 -11.26 9.77 -3.78
C ALA A 156 -10.77 9.27 -2.41
N MET A 157 -10.50 7.96 -2.26
CA MET A 157 -9.89 7.42 -1.03
C MET A 157 -8.42 7.81 -0.86
N ILE A 158 -7.78 8.32 -1.91
CA ILE A 158 -6.37 8.71 -1.91
C ILE A 158 -6.30 10.24 -1.79
N PRO A 159 -5.75 10.77 -0.68
CA PRO A 159 -5.52 12.21 -0.55
C PRO A 159 -4.75 12.75 -1.75
N ALA A 160 -5.15 13.89 -2.29
CA ALA A 160 -4.56 14.44 -3.51
C ALA A 160 -3.04 14.66 -3.39
N SER A 161 -2.55 15.01 -2.19
CA SER A 161 -1.13 15.18 -1.87
C SER A 161 -0.31 13.87 -1.94
N LEU A 162 -0.97 12.71 -1.80
CA LEU A 162 -0.32 11.39 -1.85
C LEU A 162 -0.49 10.71 -3.21
N ARG A 163 -1.22 11.33 -4.15
CA ARG A 163 -1.33 10.81 -5.52
C ARG A 163 -0.01 11.04 -6.26
N LEU A 164 0.51 9.97 -6.85
CA LEU A 164 1.70 10.00 -7.69
C LEU A 164 1.41 10.84 -8.95
N LYS A 165 2.25 11.85 -9.17
CA LYS A 165 2.22 12.77 -10.33
C LYS A 165 2.96 12.19 -11.52
#